data_AF-A0A3Q2T6Z4-F1
#
_entry.id   AF-A0A3Q2T6Z4-F1
#
_cell.length_a   1.000
_cell.length_b   1.000
_cell.length_c   1.000
_cell.angle_alpha   90.00
_cell.angle_beta   90.00
_cell.angle_gamma   90.00
#
_symmetry.space_group_name_H-M   'P 1'
#
loop_
_entity.id
_entity.type
_entity.pdbx_description
1 polymer ?
#
loop_
_entity_poly.entity_id
_entity_poly.type
_entity_poly.pdbx_seq_one_letter_code
_entity_poly.pdbx_strand_id
1 'polypeptide(L)'
;MRLERCFFLLLNLAVSSAVSLPTVNLNAKGVIMRAFDQFRVKSCIDFKPRDSEDFYLNIQKLNGCFSYIGQRIANGQNLSIGARCDTLGIVEHEILHALGFFHEQSRYDRDDYVQIVSANILPVNIHFFIISTFSPYDYMSVMHYRKNAFTNGNGLTIITIDPKFQDVIGQRLEMSPYDAKELNLLYSCSECLQTVEQYGENVEIIKICMFTFVLVQR
;
A
#
# COMPACT_ATOMS: atom_id res chain seq x y z
N MET A 1 -10.29 18.69 23.18
CA MET A 1 -9.56 19.32 22.06
C MET A 1 -8.06 19.25 22.31
N ARG A 2 -7.41 18.19 21.81
CA ARG A 2 -5.96 18.16 21.53
C ARG A 2 -5.73 16.95 20.63
N LEU A 3 -5.93 17.15 19.33
CA LEU A 3 -5.33 16.28 18.33
C LEU A 3 -3.83 16.54 18.41
N GLU A 4 -3.10 15.66 19.09
CA GLU A 4 -1.66 15.64 18.96
C GLU A 4 -1.34 15.21 17.54
N ARG A 5 -0.85 16.18 16.78
CA ARG A 5 -0.32 16.02 15.44
C ARG A 5 0.75 14.95 15.49
N CYS A 6 0.45 13.78 14.91
CA CYS A 6 1.49 12.84 14.53
C CYS A 6 2.55 13.61 13.74
N PHE A 7 3.80 13.48 14.17
CA PHE A 7 4.98 14.07 13.59
C PHE A 7 5.03 13.75 12.08
N PHE A 8 4.51 14.66 11.26
CA PHE A 8 4.81 14.71 9.84
C PHE A 8 6.20 15.34 9.71
N LEU A 9 7.22 14.51 9.60
CA LEU A 9 8.54 14.98 9.19
C LEU A 9 8.46 15.33 7.71
N LEU A 10 8.24 16.61 7.41
CA LEU A 10 8.63 17.20 6.14
C LEU A 10 10.13 17.52 6.23
N LEU A 11 10.96 16.87 5.41
CA LEU A 11 11.97 17.54 4.57
C LEU A 11 12.67 16.53 3.65
N ASN A 12 12.71 16.88 2.36
CA ASN A 12 13.41 16.27 1.21
C ASN A 12 12.72 15.10 0.48
N LEU A 13 12.10 15.47 -0.65
CA LEU A 13 12.18 14.88 -1.99
C LEU A 13 12.45 13.36 -2.04
N ALA A 14 11.40 12.61 -2.43
CA ALA A 14 11.30 11.15 -2.45
C ALA A 14 11.49 10.51 -1.08
N VAL A 15 10.38 10.19 -0.40
CA VAL A 15 10.41 9.49 0.89
C VAL A 15 11.03 8.11 0.66
N SER A 16 12.34 8.06 0.87
CA SER A 16 13.17 6.90 0.66
C SER A 16 13.10 6.03 1.90
N SER A 17 12.50 4.85 1.78
CA SER A 17 12.48 3.88 2.87
C SER A 17 13.70 2.97 2.78
N ALA A 18 14.46 2.89 3.87
CA ALA A 18 15.55 1.92 3.98
C ALA A 18 14.98 0.49 4.11
N VAL A 19 15.58 -0.48 3.43
CA VAL A 19 15.12 -1.88 3.41
C VAL A 19 16.26 -2.88 3.61
N SER A 20 15.99 -3.94 4.37
CA SER A 20 16.85 -5.12 4.51
C SER A 20 16.12 -6.39 4.04
N LEU A 21 16.80 -7.29 3.31
CA LEU A 21 16.26 -8.51 2.68
C LEU A 21 17.03 -9.81 3.03
N PRO A 22 17.31 -10.12 4.31
CA PRO A 22 18.30 -11.14 4.67
C PRO A 22 17.83 -12.58 4.39
N THR A 23 16.54 -12.88 4.56
CA THR A 23 16.03 -14.27 4.56
C THR A 23 15.02 -14.57 3.43
N VAL A 24 14.83 -13.63 2.52
CA VAL A 24 13.90 -13.76 1.40
C VAL A 24 14.51 -14.62 0.28
N ASN A 25 13.74 -15.52 -0.32
CA ASN A 25 14.20 -16.35 -1.44
C ASN A 25 14.37 -15.51 -2.74
N LEU A 26 15.06 -16.07 -3.74
CA LEU A 26 15.37 -15.33 -4.98
C LEU A 26 14.13 -14.89 -5.77
N ASN A 27 13.09 -15.73 -5.85
CA ASN A 27 11.85 -15.38 -6.55
C ASN A 27 11.15 -14.18 -5.90
N ALA A 28 10.96 -14.24 -4.58
CA ALA A 28 10.34 -13.16 -3.82
C ALA A 28 11.18 -11.89 -3.87
N LYS A 29 12.52 -11.97 -3.87
CA LYS A 29 13.39 -10.79 -4.08
C LYS A 29 13.09 -10.12 -5.42
N GLY A 30 12.96 -10.87 -6.51
CA GLY A 30 12.60 -10.32 -7.83
C GLY A 30 11.23 -9.62 -7.82
N VAL A 31 10.23 -10.23 -7.18
CA VAL A 31 8.88 -9.64 -7.06
C VAL A 31 8.89 -8.39 -6.18
N ILE A 32 9.66 -8.38 -5.09
CA ILE A 32 9.82 -7.20 -4.22
C ILE A 32 10.46 -6.04 -4.98
N MET A 33 11.51 -6.29 -5.75
CA MET A 33 12.12 -5.25 -6.59
C MET A 33 11.14 -4.70 -7.62
N ARG A 34 10.35 -5.58 -8.27
CA ARG A 34 9.29 -5.15 -9.18
C ARG A 34 8.23 -4.29 -8.48
N ALA A 35 7.86 -4.63 -7.24
CA ALA A 35 6.94 -3.81 -6.45
C ALA A 35 7.55 -2.43 -6.16
N PHE A 36 8.82 -2.34 -5.77
CA PHE A 36 9.51 -1.06 -5.59
C PHE A 36 9.47 -0.20 -6.85
N ASP A 37 9.66 -0.79 -8.03
CA ASP A 37 9.53 -0.08 -9.30
C ASP A 37 8.10 0.41 -9.55
N GLN A 38 7.06 -0.33 -9.15
CA GLN A 38 5.68 0.15 -9.23
C GLN A 38 5.44 1.37 -8.34
N PHE A 39 6.01 1.40 -7.12
CA PHE A 39 5.94 2.59 -6.25
C PHE A 39 6.65 3.80 -6.87
N ARG A 40 7.85 3.63 -7.44
CA ARG A 40 8.58 4.69 -8.16
C ARG A 40 7.80 5.24 -9.35
N VAL A 41 7.11 4.36 -10.07
CA VAL A 41 6.33 4.70 -11.24
C VAL A 41 5.06 5.43 -10.81
N LYS A 42 4.35 4.94 -9.79
CA LYS A 42 3.02 5.46 -9.41
C LYS A 42 3.07 6.58 -8.38
N SER A 43 4.22 6.85 -7.76
CA SER A 43 4.38 7.83 -6.69
C SER A 43 5.80 8.38 -6.59
N CYS A 44 6.02 9.29 -5.64
CA CYS A 44 7.36 9.75 -5.26
C CYS A 44 8.06 8.85 -4.22
N ILE A 45 7.48 7.70 -3.84
CA ILE A 45 8.09 6.80 -2.86
C ILE A 45 9.21 5.98 -3.52
N ASP A 46 10.36 5.92 -2.86
CA ASP A 46 11.50 5.12 -3.28
C ASP A 46 11.98 4.21 -2.15
N PHE A 47 12.67 3.13 -2.51
CA PHE A 47 13.24 2.16 -1.59
C PHE A 47 14.72 2.01 -1.88
N LYS A 48 15.53 2.11 -0.83
CA LYS A 48 16.98 1.91 -0.92
C LYS A 48 17.43 0.81 0.03
N PRO A 49 18.52 0.08 -0.29
CA PRO A 49 19.18 -0.77 0.68
C PRO A 49 19.50 0.03 1.94
N ARG A 50 19.23 -0.55 3.09
CA ARG A 50 19.60 0.03 4.38
C ARG A 50 21.12 0.15 4.48
N ASP A 51 21.57 1.28 5.01
CA ASP A 51 22.93 1.50 5.46
C ASP A 51 22.95 1.57 7.01
N SER A 52 22.73 2.77 7.56
CA SER A 52 22.80 3.06 9.00
C SER A 52 21.48 3.57 9.57
N GLU A 53 20.38 3.54 8.81
CA GLU A 53 19.09 4.05 9.27
C GLU A 53 18.54 3.26 10.47
N ASP A 54 18.06 3.99 11.47
CA ASP A 54 17.40 3.43 12.66
C ASP A 54 16.02 2.86 12.32
N PHE A 55 15.31 3.48 11.38
CA PHE A 55 14.01 3.02 10.93
C PHE A 55 14.11 2.49 9.51
N TYR A 56 13.69 1.25 9.33
CA TYR A 56 13.76 0.56 8.04
C TYR A 56 12.76 -0.60 8.02
N LEU A 57 12.40 -1.03 6.81
CA LEU A 57 11.64 -2.26 6.62
C LEU A 57 12.60 -3.45 6.62
N ASN A 58 12.43 -4.34 7.59
CA ASN A 58 13.09 -5.63 7.61
C ASN A 58 12.17 -6.64 6.89
N ILE A 59 12.33 -6.76 5.57
CA ILE A 59 11.49 -7.67 4.79
C ILE A 59 12.12 -9.06 4.83
N GLN A 60 11.35 -10.01 5.33
CA GLN A 60 11.82 -11.36 5.58
C GLN A 60 10.74 -12.40 5.34
N LYS A 61 11.15 -13.67 5.22
CA LYS A 61 10.22 -14.77 5.08
C LYS A 61 9.80 -15.29 6.46
N LEU A 62 8.65 -14.83 6.97
CA LEU A 62 8.04 -15.33 8.20
C LEU A 62 6.76 -16.13 7.87
N ASN A 63 5.96 -16.46 8.90
CA ASN A 63 4.69 -17.15 8.71
C ASN A 63 3.59 -16.16 8.28
N GLY A 64 3.06 -16.34 7.08
CA GLY A 64 2.01 -15.47 6.51
C GLY A 64 2.55 -14.22 5.81
N CYS A 65 1.62 -13.40 5.32
CA CYS A 65 1.88 -12.09 4.73
C CYS A 65 1.37 -11.04 5.73
N PHE A 66 2.23 -10.13 6.17
CA PHE A 66 1.83 -9.07 7.10
C PHE A 66 2.86 -7.94 7.15
N SER A 67 2.39 -6.77 7.59
CA SER A 67 3.22 -5.62 7.92
C SER A 67 2.59 -4.84 9.09
N TYR A 68 3.40 -4.02 9.75
CA TYR A 68 2.88 -2.99 10.65
C TYR A 68 2.26 -1.85 9.84
N ILE A 69 1.28 -1.16 10.44
CA ILE A 69 0.69 0.02 9.81
C ILE A 69 1.51 1.26 10.17
N GLY A 70 2.16 1.86 9.18
CA GLY A 70 3.04 3.03 9.35
C GLY A 70 4.41 2.71 9.94
N GLN A 71 5.24 3.73 10.09
CA GLN A 71 6.54 3.66 10.76
C GLN A 71 6.36 3.67 12.27
N ARG A 72 6.63 2.53 12.93
CA ARG A 72 6.32 2.35 14.36
C ARG A 72 7.48 1.89 15.22
N ILE A 73 8.40 1.11 14.67
CA ILE A 73 9.43 0.39 15.44
C ILE A 73 10.81 0.85 14.97
N ALA A 74 11.61 1.36 15.91
CA ALA A 74 13.03 1.64 15.70
C ALA A 74 13.84 0.32 15.68
N ASN A 75 15.02 0.35 15.08
CA ASN A 75 15.89 -0.80 14.81
C ASN A 75 15.31 -1.84 13.84
N GLY A 76 14.36 -1.42 13.01
CA GLY A 76 13.76 -2.23 11.96
C GLY A 76 12.40 -2.80 12.34
N GLN A 77 11.43 -2.61 11.46
CA GLN A 77 10.10 -3.20 11.60
C GLN A 77 9.90 -4.32 10.58
N ASN A 78 9.34 -5.43 11.03
CA ASN A 78 9.19 -6.62 10.18
C ASN A 78 8.05 -6.44 9.18
N LEU A 79 8.34 -6.82 7.93
CA LEU A 79 7.35 -7.06 6.89
C LEU A 79 7.57 -8.49 6.38
N SER A 80 6.55 -9.33 6.51
CA SER A 80 6.63 -10.74 6.12
C SER A 80 6.16 -10.94 4.69
N ILE A 81 7.07 -11.40 3.83
CA ILE A 81 6.72 -12.06 2.56
C ILE A 81 6.95 -13.56 2.75
N GLY A 82 5.97 -14.20 3.37
CA GLY A 82 5.96 -15.63 3.65
C GLY A 82 5.75 -16.51 2.41
N ALA A 83 5.49 -17.80 2.64
CA ALA A 83 5.17 -18.73 1.55
C ALA A 83 3.86 -18.32 0.84
N ARG A 84 3.90 -18.24 -0.51
CA ARG A 84 2.79 -17.80 -1.38
C ARG A 84 2.40 -16.33 -1.26
N CYS A 85 3.22 -15.51 -0.60
CA CYS A 85 3.04 -14.06 -0.54
C CYS A 85 3.80 -13.33 -1.66
N ASP A 86 4.59 -14.06 -2.45
CA ASP A 86 5.49 -13.56 -3.48
C ASP A 86 4.77 -13.26 -4.80
N THR A 87 3.67 -12.51 -4.73
CA THR A 87 2.96 -11.95 -5.88
C THR A 87 2.95 -10.43 -5.79
N LEU A 88 2.93 -9.73 -6.93
CA LEU A 88 3.06 -8.28 -6.98
C LEU A 88 2.03 -7.58 -6.07
N GLY A 89 0.74 -7.85 -6.25
CA GLY A 89 -0.31 -7.20 -5.47
C GLY A 89 -0.27 -7.52 -3.96
N ILE A 90 0.22 -8.70 -3.55
CA ILE A 90 0.42 -8.98 -2.11
C ILE A 90 1.60 -8.17 -1.57
N VAL A 91 2.72 -8.10 -2.28
CA VAL A 91 3.86 -7.30 -1.83
C VAL A 91 3.50 -5.81 -1.75
N GLU A 92 2.79 -5.27 -2.76
CA GLU A 92 2.28 -3.90 -2.73
C GLU A 92 1.33 -3.65 -1.55
N HIS A 93 0.42 -4.60 -1.25
CA HIS A 93 -0.48 -4.54 -0.10
C HIS A 93 0.28 -4.41 1.24
N GLU A 94 1.28 -5.26 1.46
CA GLU A 94 2.07 -5.21 2.71
C GLU A 94 2.94 -3.95 2.81
N ILE A 95 3.43 -3.44 1.68
CA ILE A 95 4.17 -2.17 1.64
C ILE A 95 3.22 -0.99 1.91
N LEU A 96 2.02 -0.97 1.35
CA LEU A 96 1.01 0.05 1.65
C LEU A 96 0.66 0.07 3.14
N HIS A 97 0.53 -1.08 3.78
CA HIS A 97 0.43 -1.15 5.25
C HIS A 97 1.61 -0.45 5.92
N ALA A 98 2.85 -0.79 5.57
CA ALA A 98 4.05 -0.13 6.11
C ALA A 98 4.05 1.39 5.89
N LEU A 99 3.44 1.86 4.79
CA LEU A 99 3.30 3.28 4.44
C LEU A 99 2.11 3.97 5.13
N GLY A 100 1.31 3.26 5.93
CA GLY A 100 0.24 3.81 6.76
C GLY A 100 -1.18 3.49 6.31
N PHE A 101 -1.35 2.67 5.28
CA PHE A 101 -2.66 2.31 4.77
C PHE A 101 -3.31 1.22 5.63
N PHE A 102 -4.60 1.37 5.84
CA PHE A 102 -5.45 0.34 6.42
C PHE A 102 -6.24 -0.34 5.30
N HIS A 103 -7.00 -1.38 5.65
CA HIS A 103 -7.88 -2.02 4.68
C HIS A 103 -9.06 -1.13 4.29
N GLU A 104 -9.46 -1.17 3.02
CA GLU A 104 -10.50 -0.32 2.46
C GLU A 104 -11.87 -0.55 3.14
N GLN A 105 -12.22 -1.80 3.45
CA GLN A 105 -13.45 -2.12 4.18
C GLN A 105 -13.46 -1.67 5.65
N SER A 106 -12.36 -1.12 6.15
CA SER A 106 -12.29 -0.56 7.49
C SER A 106 -12.69 0.91 7.55
N ARG A 107 -12.80 1.61 6.41
CA ARG A 107 -13.16 3.03 6.32
C ARG A 107 -14.42 3.39 7.12
N TYR A 108 -14.50 4.66 7.54
CA TYR A 108 -15.65 5.16 8.30
C TYR A 108 -16.97 5.14 7.53
N ASP A 109 -16.92 5.31 6.21
CA ASP A 109 -18.05 5.37 5.28
C ASP A 109 -18.37 4.02 4.63
N ARG A 110 -17.67 2.94 5.02
CA ARG A 110 -17.78 1.64 4.34
C ARG A 110 -19.18 1.04 4.35
N ASP A 111 -20.01 1.35 5.35
CA ASP A 111 -21.37 0.82 5.44
C ASP A 111 -22.31 1.38 4.33
N ASP A 112 -21.91 2.44 3.63
CA ASP A 112 -22.60 2.95 2.43
C ASP A 112 -22.30 2.11 1.16
N TYR A 113 -21.26 1.26 1.21
CA TYR A 113 -20.71 0.54 0.06
C TYR A 113 -20.69 -0.98 0.25
N VAL A 114 -20.53 -1.46 1.49
CA VAL A 114 -20.48 -2.88 1.82
C VAL A 114 -21.22 -3.17 3.12
N GLN A 115 -21.84 -4.35 3.18
CA GLN A 115 -22.38 -4.94 4.38
C GLN A 115 -21.42 -6.02 4.90
N ILE A 116 -21.04 -5.90 6.18
CA ILE A 116 -20.26 -6.94 6.88
C ILE A 116 -21.21 -7.95 7.52
N VAL A 117 -21.10 -9.23 7.13
CA VAL A 117 -21.93 -10.31 7.65
C VAL A 117 -21.22 -11.01 8.80
N SER A 118 -21.23 -10.39 9.98
CA SER A 118 -20.48 -10.88 11.15
C SER A 118 -20.80 -12.32 11.55
N ALA A 119 -22.02 -12.80 11.29
CA ALA A 119 -22.42 -14.19 11.54
C ALA A 119 -21.64 -15.22 10.70
N ASN A 120 -21.06 -14.81 9.57
CA ASN A 120 -20.29 -15.66 8.68
C ASN A 120 -18.79 -15.57 8.94
N ILE A 121 -18.34 -14.81 9.93
CA ILE A 121 -16.92 -14.59 10.22
C ILE A 121 -16.49 -15.53 11.36
N LEU A 122 -15.30 -16.10 11.26
CA LEU A 122 -14.64 -16.78 12.38
C LEU A 122 -14.52 -15.83 13.59
N PRO A 123 -14.48 -16.34 14.83
CA PRO A 123 -14.21 -15.53 16.02
C PRO A 123 -12.73 -15.10 16.06
N VAL A 124 -12.36 -14.20 15.15
CA VAL A 124 -11.05 -13.57 15.06
C VAL A 124 -11.18 -12.08 15.39
N ASN A 125 -10.12 -11.49 15.93
CA ASN A 125 -10.12 -10.05 16.25
C ASN A 125 -10.05 -9.23 14.94
N ILE A 126 -11.21 -8.91 14.36
CA ILE A 126 -11.31 -7.94 13.28
C ILE A 126 -11.35 -6.54 13.87
N HIS A 127 -10.33 -5.74 13.55
CA HIS A 127 -10.28 -4.34 13.94
C HIS A 127 -10.74 -3.48 12.76
N PHE A 128 -11.84 -2.75 12.96
CA PHE A 128 -12.27 -1.70 12.05
C PHE A 128 -11.72 -0.37 12.55
N PHE A 129 -11.10 0.40 11.67
CA PHE A 129 -10.48 1.67 12.01
C PHE A 129 -11.21 2.79 11.28
N ILE A 130 -11.83 3.70 12.03
CA ILE A 130 -12.47 4.91 11.48
C ILE A 130 -11.36 5.81 10.92
N ILE A 131 -11.17 5.80 9.60
CA ILE A 131 -10.13 6.57 8.92
C ILE A 131 -10.76 7.41 7.84
N SER A 132 -10.62 8.73 7.96
CA SER A 132 -10.98 9.67 6.89
C SER A 132 -10.03 9.47 5.71
N THR A 133 -10.57 9.25 4.52
CA THR A 133 -9.77 9.19 3.29
C THR A 133 -10.09 10.39 2.39
N PHE A 134 -9.21 10.65 1.43
CA PHE A 134 -9.32 11.79 0.51
C PHE A 134 -9.95 11.40 -0.84
N SER A 135 -10.47 10.17 -0.97
CA SER A 135 -11.02 9.63 -2.21
C SER A 135 -12.33 8.86 -1.99
N PRO A 136 -13.16 8.68 -3.03
CA PRO A 136 -14.33 7.80 -2.97
C PRO A 136 -13.95 6.38 -2.55
N TYR A 137 -14.92 5.60 -2.05
CA TYR A 137 -14.68 4.20 -1.72
C TYR A 137 -14.26 3.39 -2.96
N ASP A 138 -13.17 2.64 -2.85
CA ASP A 138 -12.59 1.90 -3.96
C ASP A 138 -12.72 0.38 -3.83
N TYR A 139 -13.76 -0.18 -4.46
CA TYR A 139 -13.94 -1.64 -4.56
C TYR A 139 -12.75 -2.37 -5.21
N MET A 140 -11.95 -1.68 -6.02
CA MET A 140 -10.77 -2.25 -6.69
C MET A 140 -9.48 -2.05 -5.91
N SER A 141 -9.53 -1.42 -4.72
CA SER A 141 -8.33 -1.20 -3.91
C SER A 141 -7.63 -2.53 -3.61
N VAL A 142 -6.30 -2.56 -3.76
CA VAL A 142 -5.50 -3.71 -3.34
C VAL A 142 -5.59 -3.93 -1.83
N MET A 143 -5.99 -2.89 -1.08
CA MET A 143 -6.24 -2.92 0.36
C MET A 143 -7.62 -3.47 0.73
N HIS A 144 -8.51 -3.72 -0.23
CA HIS A 144 -9.83 -4.30 0.04
C HIS A 144 -9.73 -5.81 0.30
N TYR A 145 -10.52 -6.31 1.25
CA TYR A 145 -10.69 -7.75 1.48
C TYR A 145 -11.51 -8.45 0.38
N ARG A 146 -11.28 -9.75 0.21
CA ARG A 146 -12.13 -10.59 -0.64
C ARG A 146 -13.48 -10.81 0.04
N LYS A 147 -14.52 -11.09 -0.77
CA LYS A 147 -15.90 -11.36 -0.32
C LYS A 147 -16.07 -12.43 0.75
N ASN A 148 -15.11 -13.36 0.88
CA ASN A 148 -15.12 -14.48 1.82
C ASN A 148 -13.96 -14.42 2.83
N ALA A 149 -13.34 -13.25 3.03
CA ALA A 149 -12.25 -13.09 3.99
C ALA A 149 -12.71 -13.53 5.40
N PHE A 150 -11.92 -14.40 6.04
CA PHE A 150 -12.20 -14.95 7.37
C PHE A 150 -13.54 -15.68 7.53
N THR A 151 -14.08 -16.22 6.44
CA THR A 151 -15.35 -16.98 6.50
C THR A 151 -15.26 -18.21 7.41
N ASN A 152 -16.32 -18.47 8.16
CA ASN A 152 -16.53 -19.70 8.93
C ASN A 152 -17.16 -20.83 8.09
N GLY A 153 -17.34 -20.62 6.78
CA GLY A 153 -17.95 -21.58 5.86
C GLY A 153 -19.44 -21.34 5.59
N ASN A 154 -20.10 -20.44 6.32
CA ASN A 154 -21.55 -20.18 6.18
C ASN A 154 -21.92 -19.16 5.09
N GLY A 155 -20.96 -18.79 4.22
CA GLY A 155 -21.20 -17.90 3.08
C GLY A 155 -20.24 -16.72 3.01
N LEU A 156 -20.70 -15.64 2.35
CA LEU A 156 -19.94 -14.41 2.18
C LEU A 156 -19.85 -13.65 3.51
N THR A 157 -18.70 -13.02 3.75
CA THR A 157 -18.46 -12.16 4.91
C THR A 157 -18.58 -10.69 4.57
N ILE A 158 -18.41 -10.33 3.29
CA ILE A 158 -18.57 -8.97 2.78
C ILE A 158 -19.49 -9.03 1.56
N ILE A 159 -20.63 -8.34 1.66
CA ILE A 159 -21.60 -8.18 0.57
C ILE A 159 -21.50 -6.74 0.06
N THR A 160 -21.27 -6.53 -1.23
CA THR A 160 -21.25 -5.17 -1.81
C THR A 160 -22.68 -4.67 -1.99
N ILE A 161 -22.93 -3.41 -1.64
CA ILE A 161 -24.25 -2.79 -1.82
C ILE A 161 -24.60 -2.69 -3.30
N ASP A 162 -23.64 -2.34 -4.14
CA ASP A 162 -23.76 -2.47 -5.60
C ASP A 162 -23.28 -3.88 -6.02
N PRO A 163 -24.18 -4.77 -6.51
CA PRO A 163 -23.85 -6.16 -6.81
C PRO A 163 -22.81 -6.31 -7.92
N LYS A 164 -22.62 -5.31 -8.79
CA LYS A 164 -21.64 -5.39 -9.89
C LYS A 164 -20.19 -5.49 -9.39
N PHE A 165 -19.94 -5.09 -8.15
CA PHE A 165 -18.62 -5.14 -7.52
C PHE A 165 -18.38 -6.37 -6.65
N GLN A 166 -19.37 -7.27 -6.52
CA GLN A 166 -19.28 -8.40 -5.59
C GLN A 166 -18.12 -9.35 -5.90
N ASP A 167 -17.79 -9.50 -7.19
CA ASP A 167 -16.66 -10.30 -7.69
C ASP A 167 -15.42 -9.46 -8.05
N VAL A 168 -15.49 -8.16 -7.83
CA VAL A 168 -14.38 -7.21 -8.05
C VAL A 168 -13.53 -7.07 -6.78
N ILE A 169 -14.17 -7.04 -5.61
CA ILE A 169 -13.49 -6.82 -4.34
C ILE A 169 -12.43 -7.89 -4.02
N GLY A 170 -11.30 -7.43 -3.49
CA GLY A 170 -10.20 -8.31 -3.06
C GLY A 170 -9.29 -8.80 -4.17
N GLN A 171 -9.24 -8.06 -5.28
CA GLN A 171 -8.22 -8.20 -6.31
C GLN A 171 -6.81 -8.11 -5.69
N ARG A 172 -5.85 -8.84 -6.26
CA ARG A 172 -4.43 -8.85 -5.85
C ARG A 172 -3.51 -8.81 -7.09
N LEU A 173 -3.91 -8.05 -8.10
CA LEU A 173 -3.14 -7.81 -9.32
C LEU A 173 -2.11 -6.72 -9.08
N GLU A 174 -2.57 -5.52 -8.70
CA GLU A 174 -1.74 -4.35 -8.41
C GLU A 174 -2.53 -3.26 -7.66
N MET A 175 -1.84 -2.22 -7.17
CA MET A 175 -2.45 -0.98 -6.66
C MET A 175 -3.43 -0.38 -7.67
N SER A 176 -4.61 0.00 -7.19
CA SER A 176 -5.58 0.75 -7.98
C SER A 176 -5.11 2.19 -8.23
N PRO A 177 -5.75 2.91 -9.17
CA PRO A 177 -5.51 4.34 -9.33
C PRO A 177 -5.82 5.16 -8.07
N TYR A 178 -6.80 4.74 -7.24
CA TYR A 178 -7.13 5.43 -5.99
C TYR A 178 -6.11 5.12 -4.89
N ASP A 179 -5.60 3.89 -4.79
CA ASP A 179 -4.49 3.55 -3.88
C ASP A 179 -3.29 4.47 -4.15
N ALA A 180 -2.89 4.59 -5.43
CA ALA A 180 -1.79 5.47 -5.83
C ALA A 180 -2.10 6.94 -5.55
N LYS A 181 -3.32 7.41 -5.85
CA LYS A 181 -3.72 8.80 -5.58
C LYS A 181 -3.64 9.14 -4.10
N GLU A 182 -4.18 8.29 -3.24
CA GLU A 182 -4.14 8.48 -1.80
C GLU A 182 -2.70 8.45 -1.26
N LEU A 183 -1.84 7.58 -1.82
CA LEU A 183 -0.43 7.53 -1.44
C LEU A 183 0.28 8.84 -1.77
N ASN A 184 0.06 9.36 -2.98
CA ASN A 184 0.64 10.64 -3.40
C ASN A 184 0.14 11.81 -2.56
N LEU A 185 -1.16 11.82 -2.18
CA LEU A 185 -1.72 12.84 -1.30
C LEU A 185 -1.12 12.75 0.11
N LEU A 186 -1.03 11.54 0.68
CA LEU A 186 -0.51 11.31 2.02
C LEU A 186 0.94 11.79 2.15
N TYR A 187 1.77 11.53 1.14
CA TYR A 187 3.20 11.90 1.14
C TYR A 187 3.50 13.20 0.40
N SER A 188 2.47 13.97 0.01
CA SER A 188 2.61 15.25 -0.69
C SER A 188 3.53 15.17 -1.91
N CYS A 189 3.41 14.09 -2.69
CA CYS A 189 4.16 13.93 -3.91
C CYS A 189 3.77 15.03 -4.91
N SER A 190 4.77 15.72 -5.46
CA SER A 190 4.56 16.64 -6.59
C SER A 190 4.03 15.85 -7.80
N GLU A 191 3.17 16.46 -8.62
CA GLU A 191 2.66 15.82 -9.82
C GLU A 191 3.83 15.33 -10.71
N CYS A 192 3.97 14.01 -10.87
CA CYS A 192 4.86 13.48 -11.89
C CYS A 192 4.16 13.67 -13.25
N LEU A 193 4.61 14.66 -14.00
CA LEU A 193 4.20 14.88 -15.39
C LEU A 193 4.59 13.64 -16.21
N GLN A 194 3.59 12.97 -16.78
CA GLN A 194 3.81 11.92 -17.77
C GLN A 194 4.00 12.62 -19.12
N THR A 195 5.24 12.70 -19.58
CA THR A 195 5.53 13.12 -20.94
C THR A 195 5.63 11.88 -21.80
N VAL A 196 4.72 11.73 -22.76
CA VAL A 196 4.84 10.73 -23.81
C VAL A 196 5.82 11.29 -24.84
N GLU A 197 7.03 10.74 -24.90
CA GLU A 197 7.94 11.01 -26.01
C GLU A 197 7.75 9.91 -27.06
N GLN A 198 7.24 10.29 -28.23
CA GLN A 198 7.10 9.39 -29.37
C GLN A 198 8.31 9.54 -30.28
N TYR A 199 9.11 8.48 -30.40
CA TYR A 199 10.17 8.36 -31.41
C TYR A 199 9.77 7.27 -32.43
N GLY A 200 9.10 7.67 -33.51
CA GLY A 200 8.60 6.73 -34.54
C GLY A 200 7.38 5.92 -34.08
N GLU A 201 7.37 4.61 -34.32
CA GLU A 201 6.31 3.68 -33.85
C GLU A 201 6.51 3.18 -32.42
N ASN A 202 7.63 3.56 -31.76
CA ASN A 202 7.91 3.18 -30.39
C ASN A 202 7.39 4.26 -29.44
N VAL A 203 6.56 3.85 -28.47
CA VAL A 203 6.09 4.71 -27.36
C VAL A 203 6.91 4.37 -26.13
N GLU A 204 7.72 5.33 -25.67
CA GLU A 204 8.44 5.22 -24.41
C GLU A 204 7.77 6.13 -23.37
N ILE A 205 7.32 5.56 -22.25
CA ILE A 205 6.71 6.32 -21.17
C ILE A 205 7.84 6.84 -20.28
N ILE A 206 8.28 8.08 -20.54
CA ILE A 206 9.28 8.75 -19.71
C ILE A 206 8.55 9.44 -18.56
N LYS A 207 8.79 8.97 -17.32
CA LYS A 207 8.29 9.64 -16.12
C LYS A 207 9.28 10.69 -15.66
N ILE A 208 8.99 11.95 -15.98
CA ILE A 208 9.71 13.10 -15.44
C ILE A 208 8.97 13.53 -14.18
N CYS A 209 9.39 13.01 -13.03
CA CYS A 209 9.02 13.64 -11.77
C CYS A 209 9.83 14.94 -11.67
N MET A 210 9.18 16.10 -11.83
CA MET A 210 9.85 17.37 -11.56
C MET A 210 10.14 17.42 -10.06
N PHE A 211 11.37 17.06 -9.70
CA PHE A 211 11.98 17.50 -8.45
C PHE A 211 12.18 19.01 -8.62
N THR A 212 11.25 19.83 -8.14
CA THR A 212 11.56 21.24 -7.90
C THR A 212 12.70 21.27 -6.91
N PHE A 213 13.92 21.45 -7.41
CA PHE A 213 15.03 21.95 -6.62
C PHE A 213 14.59 23.32 -6.09
N VAL A 214 14.03 23.35 -4.88
CA VAL A 214 14.05 24.57 -4.11
C VAL A 214 15.53 24.81 -3.82
N LEU A 215 16.16 25.62 -4.67
CA LEU A 215 17.42 26.26 -4.35
C LEU A 215 17.20 27.02 -3.05
N VAL A 216 17.60 26.42 -1.93
CA VAL A 216 17.80 27.15 -0.68
C VAL A 216 18.95 28.11 -0.97
N GLN A 217 18.61 29.34 -1.37
CA GLN A 217 19.55 30.44 -1.29
C GLN A 217 19.76 30.74 0.20
N ARG A 218 20.97 30.41 0.66
CA ARG A 218 21.72 30.84 1.85
C ARG A 218 20.94 31.37 3.05
#